data_AF-A0A060I924-F1
#
_entry.id   AF-A0A060I924-F1
#
_cell.length_a   1.000
_cell.length_b   1.000
_cell.length_c   1.000
_cell.angle_alpha   90.00
_cell.angle_beta   90.00
_cell.angle_gamma   90.00
#
_symmetry.space_group_name_H-M   'P 1'
#
loop_
_entity.id
_entity.type
_entity.pdbx_description
1 polymer ?
#
loop_
_entity_poly.entity_id
_entity_poly.type
_entity_poly.pdbx_seq_one_letter_code
_entity_poly.pdbx_strand_id
1 'polypeptide(L)'
;MNYRSEILPVGSSSHPLIYGPDGSRAKKSWAFGTILYPDANIEIGRTTPGTDIYTLYPHPDAKIVITKGSTTQDKFFLHRDHLASVRQVTNESGTQVEQTRYAAYGEATNSSFQTKKSYIGERFDPECRAPVLD
;
A
#
# COMPACT_ATOMS: atom_id res chain seq x y z
N MET A 1 17.52 -7.81 19.53
CA MET A 1 16.27 -7.94 18.75
C MET A 1 16.63 -8.53 17.41
N ASN A 2 16.17 -9.74 17.10
CA ASN A 2 16.52 -10.42 15.85
C ASN A 2 15.45 -10.12 14.80
N TYR A 3 15.82 -9.36 13.77
CA TYR A 3 14.97 -9.12 12.61
C TYR A 3 15.18 -10.25 11.59
N ARG A 4 14.12 -10.67 10.90
CA ARG A 4 14.21 -11.61 9.77
C ARG A 4 14.11 -10.85 8.45
N SER A 5 14.84 -11.30 7.43
CA SER A 5 14.80 -10.70 6.08
C SER A 5 14.38 -11.73 5.03
N GLU A 6 13.59 -11.27 4.06
CA GLU A 6 13.16 -12.03 2.90
C GLU A 6 13.42 -11.21 1.64
N ILE A 7 13.75 -11.86 0.52
CA ILE A 7 13.95 -11.19 -0.78
C ILE A 7 12.89 -11.72 -1.73
N LEU A 8 12.07 -10.83 -2.29
CA LEU A 8 11.13 -11.16 -3.35
C LEU A 8 11.72 -10.76 -4.71
N PRO A 9 12.18 -11.72 -5.54
CA PRO A 9 12.60 -11.45 -6.91
C PRO A 9 11.40 -11.34 -7.86
N VAL A 10 11.37 -10.32 -8.71
CA VAL A 10 10.46 -10.21 -9.86
C VAL A 10 11.28 -9.74 -11.07
N GLY A 11 11.41 -10.60 -12.08
CA GLY A 11 12.32 -10.34 -13.21
C GLY A 11 13.75 -10.08 -12.74
N SER A 12 14.36 -8.96 -13.16
CA SER A 12 15.69 -8.51 -12.71
C SER A 12 15.66 -7.61 -11.46
N SER A 13 14.49 -7.32 -10.90
CA SER A 13 14.32 -6.47 -9.71
C SER A 13 14.16 -7.30 -8.45
N SER A 14 14.70 -6.81 -7.33
CA SER A 14 14.53 -7.42 -6.01
C SER A 14 13.93 -6.44 -5.02
N HIS A 15 12.98 -6.92 -4.23
CA HIS A 15 12.27 -6.14 -3.22
C HIS A 15 12.50 -6.75 -1.84
N PRO A 16 13.62 -6.44 -1.16
CA PRO A 16 13.87 -6.92 0.20
C PRO A 16 12.81 -6.42 1.18
N LEU A 17 12.33 -7.37 1.98
CA LEU A 17 11.42 -7.19 3.11
C LEU A 17 12.16 -7.51 4.41
N ILE A 18 11.92 -6.71 5.44
CA ILE A 18 12.40 -6.96 6.80
C ILE A 18 11.19 -7.08 7.71
N TYR A 19 11.22 -8.07 8.59
CA TYR A 19 10.16 -8.37 9.54
C TYR A 19 10.65 -8.20 10.98
N GLY A 20 9.74 -7.71 11.82
CA GLY A 20 9.89 -7.66 13.27
C GLY A 20 9.93 -9.06 13.89
N PRO A 21 10.30 -9.15 15.17
CA PRO A 21 10.32 -10.42 15.90
C PRO A 21 8.92 -11.04 16.07
N ASP A 22 7.86 -10.23 15.94
CA ASP A 22 6.45 -10.63 15.95
C ASP A 22 5.94 -11.11 14.57
N GLY A 23 6.81 -11.14 13.56
CA GLY A 23 6.45 -11.50 12.19
C GLY A 23 5.77 -10.38 11.41
N SER A 24 5.54 -9.22 12.01
CA SER A 24 5.01 -8.05 11.30
C SER A 24 6.04 -7.54 10.29
N ARG A 25 5.58 -7.07 9.13
CA ARG A 25 6.45 -6.41 8.16
C ARG A 25 6.90 -5.08 8.75
N ALA A 26 8.20 -4.86 8.86
CA ALA A 26 8.79 -3.64 9.42
C ALA A 26 9.32 -2.70 8.33
N LYS A 27 9.83 -3.25 7.22
CA LYS A 27 10.39 -2.47 6.12
C LYS A 27 10.22 -3.18 4.77
N LYS A 28 10.04 -2.39 3.72
CA LYS A 28 10.25 -2.77 2.32
C LYS A 28 11.22 -1.79 1.68
N SER A 29 12.14 -2.28 0.84
CA SER A 29 13.07 -1.40 0.12
C SER A 29 13.31 -1.86 -1.32
N TRP A 30 13.73 -0.93 -2.15
CA TRP A 30 14.19 -1.14 -3.53
C TRP A 30 15.22 -0.05 -3.88
N ALA A 31 15.74 -0.05 -5.10
CA ALA A 31 16.83 0.84 -5.52
C ALA A 31 16.56 2.35 -5.33
N PHE A 32 15.29 2.76 -5.32
CA PHE A 32 14.89 4.18 -5.33
C PHE A 32 14.11 4.61 -4.11
N GLY A 33 13.92 3.73 -3.12
CA GLY A 33 13.09 4.08 -1.99
C GLY A 33 12.94 3.00 -0.94
N THR A 34 12.26 3.39 0.14
CA THR A 34 11.90 2.52 1.24
C THR A 34 10.51 2.88 1.73
N ILE A 35 9.75 1.88 2.16
CA ILE A 35 8.56 2.06 2.98
C ILE A 35 8.82 1.45 4.36
N LEU A 36 8.55 2.23 5.40
CA LEU A 36 8.57 1.75 6.78
C LEU A 36 7.14 1.45 7.25
N TYR A 37 7.02 0.45 8.11
CA TYR A 37 5.75 0.01 8.68
C TYR A 37 5.90 0.00 10.21
N PRO A 38 5.70 1.16 10.87
CA PRO A 38 5.78 1.24 12.33
C PRO A 38 4.70 0.38 13.01
N ASP A 39 3.54 0.25 12.38
CA ASP A 39 2.43 -0.60 12.80
C ASP A 39 1.59 -1.03 11.58
N ALA A 40 0.49 -1.77 11.83
CA ALA A 40 -0.39 -2.27 10.76
C ALA A 40 -1.13 -1.17 9.98
N ASN A 41 -1.31 0.02 10.55
CA ASN A 41 -2.14 1.12 10.07
C ASN A 41 -1.34 2.35 9.63
N ILE A 42 0.00 2.29 9.67
CA ILE A 42 0.87 3.38 9.28
C ILE A 42 1.89 2.89 8.24
N GLU A 43 2.00 3.64 7.14
CA GLU A 43 3.08 3.50 6.17
C GLU A 43 3.84 4.82 6.05
N ILE A 44 5.16 4.74 6.02
CA ILE A 44 6.02 5.91 5.78
C ILE A 44 6.82 5.66 4.51
N GLY A 45 6.40 6.28 3.41
CA GLY A 45 7.11 6.30 2.15
C GLY A 45 8.29 7.27 2.21
N ARG A 46 9.50 6.75 2.00
CA ARG A 46 10.77 7.49 1.94
C ARG A 46 11.44 7.27 0.60
N THR A 47 10.82 7.85 -0.44
CA THR A 47 11.34 7.79 -1.81
C THR A 47 12.22 9.01 -2.12
N THR A 48 11.90 10.17 -1.55
CA THR A 48 12.64 11.41 -1.77
C THR A 48 13.12 11.97 -0.43
N PRO A 49 14.44 12.18 -0.23
CA PRO A 49 14.97 12.76 1.00
C PRO A 49 14.26 14.07 1.34
N GLY A 50 13.81 14.20 2.59
CA GLY A 50 13.10 15.39 3.07
C GLY A 50 11.59 15.41 2.78
N THR A 51 11.06 14.48 1.97
CA THR A 51 9.64 14.44 1.57
C THR A 51 9.02 13.08 1.95
N ASP A 52 9.02 12.77 3.24
CA ASP A 52 8.38 11.54 3.73
C ASP A 52 6.86 11.65 3.51
N ILE A 53 6.24 10.60 2.99
CA ILE A 53 4.79 10.50 2.82
C ILE A 53 4.25 9.54 3.87
N TYR A 54 3.37 10.04 4.74
CA TYR A 54 2.69 9.26 5.75
C TYR A 54 1.33 8.85 5.21
N THR A 55 1.05 7.55 5.17
CA THR A 55 -0.30 7.02 4.91
C THR A 55 -0.82 6.38 6.18
N LEU A 56 -1.93 6.90 6.70
CA LEU A 56 -2.55 6.48 7.94
C LEU A 56 -3.92 5.85 7.65
N TYR A 57 -4.23 4.75 8.32
CA TYR A 57 -5.53 4.05 8.22
C TYR A 57 -6.26 4.10 9.57
N PRO A 58 -6.85 5.25 9.96
CA PRO A 58 -7.53 5.39 11.25
C PRO A 58 -8.81 4.55 11.34
N HIS A 59 -9.42 4.21 10.20
CA HIS A 59 -10.54 3.30 10.08
C HIS A 59 -10.31 2.41 8.85
N PRO A 60 -10.82 1.17 8.82
CA PRO A 60 -10.71 0.32 7.63
C PRO A 60 -11.31 0.92 6.33
N ASP A 61 -12.21 1.90 6.45
CA ASP A 61 -12.81 2.65 5.33
C ASP A 61 -12.18 4.04 5.10
N ALA A 62 -11.10 4.40 5.78
CA ALA A 62 -10.49 5.72 5.64
C ALA A 62 -8.96 5.62 5.51
N LYS A 63 -8.39 6.39 4.57
CA LYS A 63 -6.95 6.65 4.52
C LYS A 63 -6.69 8.16 4.53
N ILE A 64 -5.68 8.57 5.27
CA ILE A 64 -5.18 9.94 5.30
C ILE A 64 -3.74 9.93 4.78
N VAL A 65 -3.43 10.80 3.83
CA VAL A 65 -2.08 10.98 3.29
C VAL A 65 -1.56 12.35 3.69
N ILE A 66 -0.35 12.38 4.25
CA ILE A 66 0.30 13.59 4.73
C ILE A 66 1.73 13.61 4.21
N THR A 67 2.12 14.70 3.56
CA THR A 67 3.52 14.95 3.21
C THR A 67 4.22 15.63 4.39
N LYS A 68 5.42 15.17 4.74
CA LYS A 68 6.24 15.76 5.82
C LYS A 68 6.35 17.27 5.66
N GLY A 69 6.04 18.00 6.74
CA GLY A 69 6.09 19.47 6.76
C GLY A 69 4.91 20.16 6.08
N SER A 70 3.98 19.42 5.48
CA SER A 70 2.70 19.95 4.99
C SER A 70 1.72 20.14 6.14
N THR A 71 0.92 21.20 6.06
CA THR A 71 -0.28 21.38 6.91
C THR A 71 -1.54 20.80 6.26
N THR A 72 -1.48 20.48 4.96
CA THR A 72 -2.57 19.86 4.20
C THR A 72 -2.55 18.34 4.39
N GLN A 73 -3.75 17.76 4.51
CA GLN A 73 -3.96 16.32 4.63
C GLN A 73 -4.96 15.88 3.56
N ASP A 74 -4.59 14.91 2.74
CA ASP A 74 -5.50 14.33 1.77
C ASP A 74 -6.28 13.19 2.42
N LYS A 75 -7.61 13.31 2.46
CA LYS A 75 -8.48 12.31 3.06
C LYS A 75 -9.21 11.55 1.97
N PHE A 76 -9.26 10.24 2.14
CA PHE A 76 -9.91 9.36 1.20
C PHE A 76 -10.78 8.34 1.93
N PHE A 77 -11.90 7.99 1.31
CA PHE A 77 -12.85 6.99 1.79
C PHE A 77 -12.80 5.76 0.88
N LEU A 78 -12.64 4.59 1.48
CA LEU A 78 -12.45 3.31 0.80
C LEU A 78 -13.79 2.56 0.82
N HIS A 79 -14.40 2.42 -0.35
CA HIS A 79 -15.67 1.73 -0.50
C HIS A 79 -15.44 0.24 -0.68
N ARG A 80 -15.69 -0.54 0.37
CA ARG A 80 -15.42 -1.98 0.43
C ARG A 80 -16.64 -2.84 0.12
N ASP A 81 -16.39 -4.04 -0.38
CA ASP A 81 -17.40 -5.10 -0.48
C ASP A 81 -17.45 -5.98 0.78
N HIS A 82 -18.30 -7.00 0.75
CA HIS A 82 -18.51 -7.95 1.85
C HIS A 82 -17.28 -8.79 2.23
N LEU A 83 -16.28 -8.90 1.36
CA LEU A 83 -15.00 -9.54 1.67
C LEU A 83 -13.96 -8.51 2.12
N ALA A 84 -14.37 -7.26 2.38
CA ALA A 84 -13.50 -6.12 2.66
C ALA A 84 -12.63 -5.66 1.48
N SER A 85 -12.94 -6.07 0.24
CA SER A 85 -12.18 -5.62 -0.93
C SER A 85 -12.58 -4.21 -1.34
N VAL A 86 -11.62 -3.30 -1.52
CA VAL A 86 -11.89 -1.92 -1.94
C VAL A 86 -12.22 -1.86 -3.43
N ARG A 87 -13.44 -1.43 -3.78
CA ARG A 87 -13.93 -1.30 -5.17
C ARG A 87 -13.82 0.12 -5.71
N GLN A 88 -13.88 1.11 -4.83
CA GLN A 88 -13.83 2.52 -5.20
C GLN A 88 -13.19 3.33 -4.07
N VAL A 89 -12.55 4.43 -4.43
CA VAL A 89 -12.02 5.41 -3.49
C VAL A 89 -12.54 6.79 -3.86
N THR A 90 -13.02 7.54 -2.88
CA THR A 90 -13.43 8.94 -3.05
C THR A 90 -12.57 9.85 -2.19
N ASN A 91 -12.40 11.11 -2.60
CA ASN A 91 -11.78 12.15 -1.77
C ASN A 91 -12.80 12.76 -0.78
N GLU A 92 -12.36 13.77 -0.02
CA GLU A 92 -13.21 14.44 0.98
C GLU A 92 -14.44 15.15 0.41
N SER A 93 -14.41 15.54 -0.86
CA SER A 93 -15.56 16.13 -1.57
C SER A 93 -16.54 15.09 -2.12
N GLY A 94 -16.28 13.80 -1.90
CA GLY A 94 -17.07 12.70 -2.46
C GLY A 94 -16.76 12.38 -3.92
N THR A 95 -15.76 13.04 -4.51
CA THR A 95 -15.33 12.79 -5.89
C THR A 95 -14.57 11.47 -5.97
N GLN A 96 -14.92 10.63 -6.94
CA GLN A 96 -14.21 9.39 -7.22
C GLN A 96 -12.77 9.67 -7.70
N VAL A 97 -11.79 9.07 -7.04
CA VAL A 97 -10.36 9.21 -7.40
C VAL A 97 -9.72 7.90 -7.88
N GLU A 98 -10.22 6.75 -7.43
CA GLU A 98 -9.77 5.45 -7.90
C GLU A 98 -10.96 4.48 -7.99
N GLN A 99 -10.89 3.51 -8.91
CA GLN A 99 -11.85 2.41 -9.00
C GLN A 99 -11.17 1.16 -9.53
N THR A 100 -11.63 0.01 -9.07
CA THR A 100 -11.24 -1.27 -9.63
C THR A 100 -12.33 -2.33 -9.41
N ARG A 101 -12.24 -3.42 -10.17
CA ARG A 101 -12.93 -4.67 -9.89
C ARG A 101 -11.87 -5.75 -9.69
N TYR A 102 -12.25 -6.83 -9.03
CA TYR A 102 -11.37 -7.99 -8.87
C TYR A 102 -11.98 -9.20 -9.55
N ALA A 103 -11.14 -10.00 -10.20
CA ALA A 103 -11.46 -11.39 -10.49
C ALA A 103 -11.63 -12.19 -9.18
N ALA A 104 -12.12 -13.43 -9.27
CA ALA A 104 -12.43 -14.27 -8.11
C ALA A 104 -11.23 -14.47 -7.16
N TYR A 105 -10.00 -14.38 -7.66
CA TYR A 105 -8.77 -14.57 -6.89
C TYR A 105 -7.91 -13.30 -6.75
N GLY A 106 -8.52 -12.12 -6.87
CA GLY A 106 -7.87 -10.86 -6.48
C GLY A 106 -7.13 -10.12 -7.57
N GLU A 107 -7.18 -10.59 -8.82
CA GLU A 107 -6.64 -9.84 -9.95
C GLU A 107 -7.48 -8.58 -10.19
N ALA A 108 -6.88 -7.42 -9.88
CA ALA A 108 -7.47 -6.12 -10.17
C ALA A 108 -7.57 -5.89 -11.69
N THR A 109 -8.76 -5.49 -12.17
CA THR A 109 -9.02 -5.12 -13.57
C THR A 109 -8.41 -3.77 -13.94
N ASN A 110 -8.19 -2.89 -12.96
CA ASN A 110 -7.45 -1.65 -13.12
C ASN A 110 -6.04 -1.84 -12.53
N SER A 111 -5.04 -2.02 -13.39
CA SER A 111 -3.64 -2.17 -12.99
C SER A 111 -3.03 -0.90 -12.41
N SER A 112 -3.65 0.26 -12.65
CA SER A 112 -3.22 1.55 -12.13
C SER A 112 -3.78 1.85 -10.74
N PHE A 113 -4.59 0.96 -10.15
CA PHE A 113 -5.12 1.11 -8.79
C PHE A 113 -3.97 1.13 -7.76
N GLN A 114 -3.85 2.22 -7.00
CA GLN A 114 -2.68 2.47 -6.13
C GLN A 114 -2.95 2.20 -4.65
N THR A 115 -4.23 2.10 -4.25
CA THR A 115 -4.59 1.80 -2.86
C THR A 115 -3.99 0.47 -2.43
N LYS A 116 -3.13 0.52 -1.40
CA LYS A 116 -2.33 -0.64 -0.96
C LYS A 116 -3.18 -1.67 -0.23
N LYS A 117 -3.95 -1.28 0.79
CA LYS A 117 -4.92 -2.16 1.45
C LYS A 117 -6.17 -2.28 0.57
N SER A 118 -6.25 -3.32 -0.25
CA SER A 118 -7.18 -3.38 -1.37
C SER A 118 -7.99 -4.67 -1.40
N TYR A 119 -7.52 -5.70 -2.09
CA TYR A 119 -8.20 -6.99 -2.18
C TYR A 119 -8.28 -7.65 -0.80
N ILE A 120 -9.48 -8.05 -0.39
CA ILE A 120 -9.82 -8.62 0.92
C ILE A 120 -9.27 -7.86 2.15
N GLY A 121 -8.96 -6.57 1.99
CA GLY A 121 -8.32 -5.74 3.02
C GLY A 121 -6.82 -5.94 3.18
N GLU A 122 -6.22 -6.86 2.43
CA GLU A 122 -4.78 -7.17 2.49
C GLU A 122 -3.94 -6.15 1.72
N ARG A 123 -2.68 -6.02 2.15
CA ARG A 123 -1.72 -5.12 1.50
C ARG A 123 -1.25 -5.72 0.17
N PHE A 124 -1.41 -4.95 -0.90
CA PHE A 124 -0.97 -5.27 -2.23
C PHE A 124 0.31 -4.50 -2.60
N ASP A 125 1.30 -5.25 -3.07
CA ASP A 125 2.58 -4.77 -3.57
C ASP A 125 2.60 -4.92 -5.11
N PRO A 126 2.16 -3.91 -5.88
CA PRO A 126 2.00 -4.02 -7.34
C PRO A 126 3.28 -4.41 -8.09
N GLU A 127 4.44 -4.01 -7.57
CA GLU A 127 5.75 -4.32 -8.13
C GLU A 127 6.18 -5.78 -7.94
N CYS A 128 5.50 -6.52 -7.06
CA CYS A 128 5.73 -7.95 -6.84
C CYS A 128 4.78 -8.83 -7.69
N ARG A 129 3.91 -8.23 -8.51
CA ARG A 129 3.02 -8.98 -9.41
C ARG A 129 3.85 -9.67 -10.50
N ALA A 130 3.57 -10.95 -10.73
CA ALA A 130 4.13 -11.66 -11.88
C ALA A 130 3.60 -11.03 -13.18
N PRO A 131 4.44 -10.84 -14.21
CA PRO A 131 3.97 -10.34 -15.51
C PRO A 131 2.91 -11.28 -16.08
N VAL A 132 1.85 -10.72 -16.65
CA VAL A 132 0.88 -11.48 -17.43
C VAL A 132 1.61 -11.91 -18.70
N LEU A 133 1.81 -13.22 -18.88
CA LEU A 133 2.31 -13.77 -20.14
C LEU A 133 1.16 -13.64 -21.15
N ASP A 134 1.41 -12.93 -22.24
CA ASP A 134 0.52 -12.80 -23.39
C ASP A 134 0.52 -14.04 -24.30
#